data_AF-A0A1Q3C460-F1
#
_entry.id   AF-A0A1Q3C460-F1
#
_cell.length_a   1.000
_cell.length_b   1.000
_cell.length_c   1.000
_cell.angle_alpha   90.00
_cell.angle_beta   90.00
_cell.angle_gamma   90.00
#
_symmetry.space_group_name_H-M   'P 1'
#
loop_
_entity.id
_entity.type
_entity.pdbx_description
1 polymer ?
#
loop_
_entity_poly.entity_id
_entity_poly.type
_entity_poly.pdbx_seq_one_letter_code
_entity_poly.pdbx_strand_id
1 'polypeptide(L)'
;MKGTKVNHHYHLQENTVMGSVDVASSLVSEDDRTKLWHMRLGHMSERGLSTLSKLGLLCREQTTPLEFREHCVVGKQTRVRFSTGTHSTKGTLDYIHSDLWGPAQVPSEGDAL
;
A
#
# COMPACT_ATOMS: atom_id res chain seq x y z
N MET A 1 -10.84 -1.97 35.35
CA MET A 1 -11.38 -3.33 35.05
C MET A 1 -11.25 -4.18 36.30
N LYS A 2 -12.34 -4.78 36.78
CA LYS A 2 -12.32 -5.81 37.81
C LYS A 2 -12.83 -7.10 37.17
N GLY A 3 -12.13 -8.21 37.36
CA GLY A 3 -12.54 -9.53 36.87
C GLY A 3 -12.79 -10.46 38.05
N THR A 4 -13.76 -11.36 37.93
CA THR A 4 -14.06 -12.38 38.92
C THR A 4 -13.50 -13.71 38.46
N LYS A 5 -12.78 -14.41 39.36
CA LYS A 5 -12.21 -15.72 39.06
C LYS A 5 -13.24 -16.81 39.39
N VAL A 6 -13.64 -17.58 38.38
CA VAL A 6 -14.56 -18.72 38.53
C VAL A 6 -13.97 -19.91 37.79
N ASN A 7 -13.86 -21.06 38.45
CA ASN A 7 -13.34 -22.31 37.86
C ASN A 7 -12.03 -22.14 37.08
N HIS A 8 -11.05 -21.46 37.68
CA HIS A 8 -9.73 -21.16 37.10
C HIS A 8 -9.72 -20.23 35.88
N HIS A 9 -10.88 -19.73 35.44
CA HIS A 9 -10.97 -18.72 34.39
C HIS A 9 -11.35 -17.35 34.98
N TYR A 10 -10.81 -16.29 34.38
CA TYR A 10 -11.17 -14.92 34.74
C TYR A 10 -12.31 -14.47 33.83
N HIS A 11 -13.48 -14.25 34.41
CA HIS A 11 -14.59 -13.60 33.73
C HIS A 11 -14.44 -12.09 33.90
N LEU A 12 -14.35 -11.39 32.78
CA LEU A 12 -14.34 -9.94 32.77
C LEU A 12 -15.78 -9.44 32.92
N GLN A 13 -16.05 -8.62 33.92
CA GLN A 13 -17.31 -7.90 34.03
C GLN A 13 -17.27 -6.72 33.06
N GLU A 14 -17.99 -6.83 31.94
CA GLU A 14 -18.18 -5.73 31.00
C GLU A 14 -19.21 -4.74 31.56
N ASN A 15 -18.74 -3.59 32.03
CA ASN A 15 -19.62 -2.42 32.14
C ASN A 15 -19.60 -1.72 30.78
N THR A 16 -20.45 -2.17 29.86
CA THR A 16 -20.64 -1.47 28.58
C THR A 16 -21.35 -0.16 28.86
N VAL A 17 -20.58 0.92 28.95
CA VAL A 17 -21.13 2.27 28.85
C VAL A 17 -21.66 2.41 27.42
N MET A 18 -22.99 2.35 27.27
CA MET A 18 -23.68 2.78 26.05
C MET A 18 -23.47 4.29 25.89
N GLY A 19 -22.29 4.68 25.41
CA GLY A 19 -22.07 6.01 24.91
C GLY A 19 -22.89 6.17 23.64
N SER A 20 -23.87 7.07 23.66
CA SER A 20 -24.50 7.54 22.42
C SER A 20 -23.41 8.19 21.57
N VAL A 21 -22.95 7.49 20.55
CA VAL A 21 -22.08 8.08 19.54
C VAL A 21 -23.01 8.79 18.57
N ASP A 22 -23.15 10.11 18.73
CA ASP A 22 -23.70 10.94 17.66
C ASP A 22 -22.72 10.85 16.49
N VAL A 23 -23.05 10.00 15.52
CA VAL A 23 -22.40 10.04 14.22
C VAL A 23 -22.91 11.31 13.56
N ALA A 24 -22.13 12.38 13.65
CA ALA A 24 -22.34 13.58 12.85
C ALA A 24 -22.18 13.17 11.37
N SER A 25 -23.29 12.78 10.75
CA SER A 25 -23.36 12.59 9.30
C SER A 25 -23.36 13.98 8.69
N SER A 26 -22.17 14.58 8.54
CA SER A 26 -22.06 15.75 7.67
C SER A 26 -22.56 15.32 6.29
N LEU A 27 -23.32 16.18 5.62
CA LEU A 27 -23.66 16.01 4.21
C LEU A 27 -22.37 16.18 3.40
N VAL A 28 -21.52 15.15 3.39
CA VAL A 28 -20.35 15.10 2.52
C VAL A 28 -20.86 14.93 1.10
N SER A 29 -20.39 15.80 0.21
CA SER A 29 -20.68 15.67 -1.22
C SER A 29 -20.30 14.28 -1.70
N GLU A 30 -21.01 13.72 -2.68
CA GLU A 30 -20.66 12.43 -3.31
C GLU A 30 -19.22 12.43 -3.85
N ASP A 31 -18.70 13.61 -4.22
CA ASP A 31 -17.30 13.79 -4.61
C ASP A 31 -16.32 13.60 -3.44
N ASP A 32 -16.66 14.16 -2.28
CA ASP A 32 -15.88 13.98 -1.05
C ASP A 32 -15.90 12.51 -0.59
N ARG A 33 -17.00 11.80 -0.79
CA ARG A 33 -17.13 10.37 -0.45
C ARG A 33 -16.22 9.51 -1.31
N THR A 34 -16.21 9.74 -2.62
CA THR A 34 -15.32 9.01 -3.54
C THR A 34 -13.86 9.26 -3.21
N LYS A 35 -13.50 10.52 -2.92
CA LYS A 35 -12.18 10.90 -2.43
C LYS A 35 -11.81 10.22 -1.12
N LEU A 36 -12.74 10.10 -0.18
CA LEU A 36 -12.53 9.39 1.07
C LEU A 36 -12.27 7.89 0.84
N TRP A 37 -13.06 7.23 0.00
CA TRP A 37 -12.84 5.83 -0.34
C TRP A 37 -11.51 5.59 -1.05
N HIS A 38 -11.14 6.48 -1.97
CA HIS A 38 -9.82 6.47 -2.60
C HIS A 38 -8.70 6.47 -1.56
N MET A 39 -8.74 7.36 -0.58
CA MET A 39 -7.72 7.45 0.48
C MET A 39 -7.75 6.25 1.42
N ARG A 40 -8.94 5.84 1.89
CA ARG A 40 -9.11 4.70 2.82
C ARG A 40 -8.63 3.37 2.24
N LEU A 41 -8.76 3.19 0.93
CA LEU A 41 -8.38 1.96 0.22
C LEU A 41 -6.97 2.02 -0.38
N GLY A 42 -6.09 2.88 0.13
CA GLY A 42 -4.69 2.94 -0.30
C GLY A 42 -4.53 3.55 -1.69
N HIS A 43 -5.19 4.68 -1.94
CA HIS A 43 -5.18 5.39 -3.22
C HIS A 43 -5.70 4.53 -4.38
N MET A 44 -6.75 3.73 -4.17
CA MET A 44 -7.33 2.84 -5.18
C MET A 44 -7.70 3.58 -6.48
N SER A 45 -7.58 2.93 -7.64
CA SER A 45 -7.96 3.54 -8.93
C SER A 45 -9.47 3.75 -9.04
N GLU A 46 -9.89 4.70 -9.87
CA GLU A 46 -11.30 4.96 -10.17
C GLU A 46 -12.02 3.70 -10.67
N ARG A 47 -11.36 2.92 -11.54
CA ARG A 47 -11.87 1.63 -12.01
C ARG A 47 -12.13 0.66 -10.85
N GLY A 48 -11.21 0.59 -9.89
CA GLY A 48 -11.35 -0.26 -8.71
C GLY A 48 -12.53 0.19 -7.84
N LEU A 49 -12.66 1.49 -7.59
CA LEU A 49 -13.79 2.05 -6.86
C LEU A 49 -15.13 1.79 -7.57
N SER A 50 -15.19 1.97 -8.89
CA SER A 50 -16.40 1.69 -9.69
C SER A 50 -16.81 0.21 -9.59
N THR A 51 -15.85 -0.72 -9.61
CA THR A 51 -16.13 -2.14 -9.40
C THR A 51 -16.67 -2.41 -8.00
N LEU A 52 -16.07 -1.84 -6.95
CA LEU A 52 -16.55 -2.01 -5.58
C LEU A 52 -17.94 -1.40 -5.35
N SER A 53 -18.23 -0.25 -5.97
CA SER A 53 -19.55 0.39 -5.96
C SER A 53 -20.61 -0.50 -6.60
N LYS A 54 -20.33 -1.06 -7.79
CA LYS A 54 -21.22 -2.02 -8.47
C LYS A 54 -21.49 -3.29 -7.64
N LEU A 55 -20.51 -3.73 -6.86
CA LEU A 55 -20.65 -4.87 -5.95
C LEU A 55 -21.34 -4.48 -4.63
N GLY A 56 -21.66 -3.20 -4.41
CA GLY A 56 -22.29 -2.71 -3.18
C GLY A 56 -21.36 -2.68 -1.96
N LEU A 57 -20.05 -2.81 -2.16
CA LEU A 57 -19.04 -2.93 -1.10
C LEU A 57 -18.61 -1.58 -0.50
N LEU A 58 -19.00 -0.47 -1.12
CA LEU A 58 -18.76 0.89 -0.63
C LEU A 58 -20.00 1.45 0.09
N CYS A 59 -20.63 0.68 0.98
CA CYS A 59 -21.88 1.08 1.65
C CYS A 59 -23.02 1.50 0.67
N ARG A 60 -23.06 0.91 -0.53
CA ARG A 60 -23.98 1.27 -1.62
C ARG A 60 -23.86 2.73 -2.10
N GLU A 61 -22.70 3.35 -1.88
CA GLU A 61 -22.39 4.68 -2.38
C GLU A 61 -22.02 4.64 -3.86
N GLN A 62 -22.48 5.66 -4.59
CA GLN A 62 -22.11 5.86 -5.98
C GLN A 62 -20.76 6.56 -6.03
N THR A 63 -19.86 6.09 -6.89
CA THR A 63 -18.56 6.73 -7.06
C THR A 63 -18.63 7.76 -8.18
N THR A 64 -18.14 8.97 -7.92
CA THR A 64 -17.91 10.01 -8.94
C THR A 64 -16.56 9.81 -9.61
N PRO A 65 -16.29 10.48 -10.75
CA PRO A 65 -14.95 10.50 -11.34
C PRO A 65 -13.92 11.05 -10.34
N LEU A 66 -12.75 10.43 -10.25
CA LEU A 66 -11.69 10.93 -9.36
C LEU A 66 -10.91 12.05 -10.05
N GLU A 67 -10.65 13.12 -9.32
CA GLU A 67 -9.69 14.13 -9.77
C GLU A 67 -8.28 13.57 -9.92
N PHE A 68 -7.57 14.06 -10.93
CA PHE A 68 -6.17 13.72 -11.14
C PHE A 68 -5.30 14.16 -9.94
N ARG A 69 -4.45 13.26 -9.45
CA ARG A 69 -3.47 13.56 -8.39
C ARG A 69 -2.10 13.02 -8.70
N GLU A 70 -1.12 13.91 -8.71
CA GLU A 70 0.29 13.61 -9.02
C GLU A 70 0.87 12.52 -8.12
N HIS A 71 0.63 12.61 -6.80
CA HIS A 71 1.16 11.61 -5.84
C HIS A 71 0.64 10.20 -6.09
N CYS A 72 -0.60 10.04 -6.60
CA CYS A 72 -1.14 8.73 -6.95
C CYS A 72 -0.45 8.16 -8.19
N VAL A 73 -0.08 9.01 -9.14
CA VAL A 73 0.63 8.59 -10.36
C VAL A 73 2.06 8.20 -10.03
N VAL A 74 2.78 9.06 -9.30
CA VAL A 74 4.16 8.81 -8.88
C VAL A 74 4.23 7.58 -7.98
N GLY A 75 3.32 7.44 -7.01
CA GLY A 75 3.30 6.30 -6.10
C GLY A 75 2.95 4.96 -6.75
N LYS A 76 2.27 4.97 -7.91
CA LYS A 76 1.92 3.77 -8.68
C LYS A 76 2.78 3.55 -9.92
N GLN A 77 3.73 4.44 -10.18
CA GLN A 77 4.60 4.33 -11.34
C GLN A 77 5.45 3.07 -11.21
N THR A 78 5.38 2.21 -12.22
CA THR A 78 6.24 1.02 -12.31
C THR A 78 7.51 1.36 -13.06
N ARG A 79 8.63 0.70 -12.70
CA ARG A 79 9.89 0.84 -13.42
C ARG A 79 9.68 0.37 -14.87
N VAL A 80 10.16 1.17 -15.83
CA VAL A 80 10.13 0.81 -17.25
C VAL A 80 10.86 -0.52 -17.43
N ARG A 81 10.29 -1.42 -18.23
CA ARG A 81 10.95 -2.68 -18.58
C ARG A 81 12.12 -2.39 -19.51
N PHE A 82 13.29 -2.88 -19.13
CA PHE A 82 14.43 -2.93 -20.04
C PHE A 82 14.24 -4.12 -20.97
N SER A 83 14.62 -3.97 -22.25
CA SER A 83 14.75 -5.12 -23.13
C SER A 83 15.80 -6.08 -22.56
N THR A 84 15.54 -7.38 -22.66
CA THR A 84 16.55 -8.38 -22.33
C THR A 84 17.67 -8.31 -23.36
N GLY A 85 18.89 -8.01 -22.92
CA GLY A 85 20.08 -8.14 -23.76
C GLY A 85 20.41 -9.62 -23.95
N THR A 86 20.57 -10.06 -25.20
CA THR A 86 21.02 -11.42 -25.51
C THR A 86 22.53 -11.41 -25.64
N HIS A 87 23.23 -12.12 -24.75
CA HIS A 87 24.70 -12.25 -24.79
C HIS A 87 25.05 -13.70 -25.14
N SER A 88 25.55 -13.93 -26.36
CA SER A 88 25.99 -15.25 -26.82
C SER A 88 27.33 -15.15 -27.53
N THR A 89 28.26 -16.05 -27.20
CA THR A 89 29.58 -16.14 -27.84
C THR A 89 29.87 -17.53 -28.38
N LYS A 90 30.86 -17.65 -29.28
CA LYS A 90 31.22 -18.92 -29.92
C LYS A 90 32.60 -19.42 -29.49
N GLY A 91 33.53 -18.50 -29.22
CA GLY A 91 34.90 -18.77 -28.79
C GLY A 91 35.14 -18.51 -27.30
N THR A 92 36.28 -19.02 -26.83
CA THR A 92 36.75 -18.83 -25.46
C THR A 92 37.22 -17.38 -25.28
N LEU A 93 36.73 -16.69 -24.24
CA LEU A 93 37.03 -15.28 -23.92
C LEU A 93 36.48 -14.23 -24.92
N ASP A 94 35.53 -14.59 -25.79
CA ASP A 94 34.86 -13.66 -26.71
C ASP A 94 34.04 -12.54 -26.00
N TYR A 95 33.62 -12.78 -24.77
CA TYR A 95 32.83 -11.84 -23.97
C TYR A 95 33.24 -11.95 -22.50
N ILE A 96 33.75 -10.85 -21.96
CA ILE A 96 34.17 -10.75 -20.56
C ILE A 96 33.30 -9.70 -19.90
N HIS A 97 32.64 -10.09 -18.82
CA HIS A 97 31.94 -9.14 -17.96
C HIS A 97 32.87 -8.76 -16.81
N SER A 98 33.26 -7.49 -16.75
CA SER A 98 33.99 -6.92 -15.63
C SER A 98 33.11 -5.86 -14.96
N ASP A 99 32.97 -5.95 -13.64
CA ASP A 99 32.25 -4.97 -12.83
C ASP A 99 33.20 -4.38 -11.80
N LEU A 100 33.01 -3.09 -11.49
CA LEU A 100 33.76 -2.39 -10.47
C LEU A 100 32.92 -2.35 -9.20
N TRP A 101 33.42 -3.01 -8.16
CA TRP A 101 32.81 -2.93 -6.85
C TRP A 101 33.31 -1.69 -6.10
N GLY A 102 32.39 -0.90 -5.53
CA GLY A 102 32.71 0.04 -4.46
C GLY A 102 32.45 1.52 -4.77
N PRO A 103 32.43 2.38 -3.73
CA PRO A 103 33.28 2.33 -2.52
C PRO A 103 32.89 1.26 -1.51
N ALA A 104 33.88 0.52 -1.00
CA ALA A 104 33.69 -0.51 0.03
C ALA A 104 33.69 0.11 1.44
N GLN A 105 32.85 -0.40 2.34
CA GLN A 105 32.77 0.09 3.72
C GLN A 105 33.97 -0.34 4.60
N VAL A 106 34.68 -1.39 4.19
CA VAL A 106 35.83 -1.93 4.92
C VAL A 106 37.05 -1.85 4.02
N PRO A 107 38.17 -1.27 4.49
CA PRO A 107 39.43 -1.26 3.76
C PRO A 107 39.88 -2.70 3.48
N SER A 108 40.31 -2.97 2.26
CA SER A 108 40.98 -4.23 1.97
C SER A 108 42.39 -4.21 2.57
N GLU A 109 42.90 -5.37 2.96
CA GLU A 109 44.28 -5.55 3.46
C GLU A 109 45.38 -5.13 2.45
N GLY A 110 45.00 -4.81 1.21
CA GLY A 110 45.90 -4.33 0.15
C GLY A 110 45.95 -2.81 -0.01
N ASP A 111 45.39 -2.02 0.91
CA ASP A 111 45.36 -0.54 0.85
C ASP A 111 44.86 0.03 -0.49
N ALA A 112 43.89 -0.64 -1.13
CA ALA A 112 43.19 -0.07 -2.28
C ALA A 112 42.16 0.97 -1.78
N LEU A 113 42.47 2.25 -2.02
CA LEU A 113 41.59 3.41 -1.80
C LEU A 113 40.41 3.41 -2.79
#